data_AF-A0A933G862-F1
#
_entry.id   AF-A0A933G862-F1
#
_cell.length_a   1.000
_cell.length_b   1.000
_cell.length_c   1.000
_cell.angle_alpha   90.00
_cell.angle_beta   90.00
_cell.angle_gamma   90.00
#
_symmetry.space_group_name_H-M   'P 1'
#
loop_
_entity.id
_entity.type
_entity.pdbx_description
1 polymer ?
#
loop_
_entity_poly.entity_id
_entity_poly.type
_entity_poly.pdbx_seq_one_letter_code
_entity_poly.pdbx_strand_id
1 'polypeptide(L)'
;MRNDTITAPMGFSAGSAAAGIKTTGKPDVGVLVADALCPAAAVFTRNRFCGAPVVVGREHVRSGRLRAIIVNSGCSNVATGNRGIADARAMCRRVADQLGARETDVLPSSTGVIGVFLPMAKVAAGIDAAMATLSSSAAAGCGFARAIMTTDTRTKQACARFRIGKLRFTVAGCCKGSGMIAPNMATMLAYLTTDAGLTASELRTILGGAVQGTFNRITVDECASTSDTVAVLASGRAGRLDTSAAIDAFAAALRSVCEDLAYQIIADGEGATRVLEVKVQRARTPADAHAAARAIAVSPLVKTAVHGGDPNWGRIVQALGATNVTFKPERVTVRLDRTVIFTKGAPAPRLDERKLAAIMQRKHVPITIDLGAGRAADRVLTCDLSRDYIRINADYHT
;
A
#
# COMPACT_ATOMS: atom_id res chain seq x y z
N MET A 1 -20.84 9.59 -14.49
CA MET A 1 -19.59 9.81 -13.72
C MET A 1 -18.45 9.04 -14.38
N ARG A 2 -17.24 9.60 -14.40
CA ARG A 2 -16.05 8.93 -14.92
C ARG A 2 -15.68 7.74 -14.01
N ASN A 3 -15.38 6.57 -14.57
CA ASN A 3 -14.89 5.44 -13.79
C ASN A 3 -13.39 5.59 -13.54
N ASP A 4 -12.99 5.83 -12.30
CA ASP A 4 -11.58 5.94 -11.86
C ASP A 4 -11.22 4.87 -10.82
N THR A 5 -11.98 3.77 -10.79
CA THR A 5 -11.81 2.65 -9.85
C THR A 5 -10.94 1.53 -10.44
N ILE A 6 -10.75 0.44 -9.69
CA ILE A 6 -10.07 -0.79 -10.15
C ILE A 6 -10.68 -1.42 -11.42
N THR A 7 -11.90 -1.03 -11.83
CA THR A 7 -12.53 -1.47 -13.09
C THR A 7 -12.42 -0.45 -14.22
N ALA A 8 -11.69 0.66 -14.01
CA ALA A 8 -11.51 1.69 -15.03
C ALA A 8 -10.75 1.21 -16.27
N PRO A 9 -9.68 0.38 -16.16
CA PRO A 9 -9.05 -0.22 -17.33
C PRO A 9 -9.98 -1.25 -17.99
N MET A 10 -9.92 -1.33 -19.31
CA MET A 10 -10.73 -2.28 -20.07
C MET A 10 -10.38 -3.74 -19.73
N GLY A 11 -11.37 -4.63 -19.78
CA GLY A 11 -11.21 -6.06 -19.57
C GLY A 11 -11.24 -6.52 -18.11
N PHE A 12 -11.70 -5.66 -17.19
CA PHE A 12 -11.88 -6.00 -15.78
C PHE A 12 -13.32 -5.79 -15.32
N SER A 13 -13.78 -6.68 -14.44
CA SER A 13 -15.01 -6.56 -13.69
C SER A 13 -14.75 -6.88 -12.22
N ALA A 14 -15.56 -6.29 -11.34
CA ALA A 14 -15.47 -6.56 -9.91
C ALA A 14 -16.84 -6.90 -9.33
N GLY A 15 -16.85 -7.63 -8.24
CA GLY A 15 -18.04 -8.01 -7.49
C GLY A 15 -17.73 -8.01 -6.00
N SER A 16 -18.75 -7.83 -5.18
CA SER A 16 -18.58 -7.79 -3.72
C SER A 16 -19.84 -8.22 -2.99
N ALA A 17 -19.67 -8.85 -1.84
CA ALA A 17 -20.77 -9.30 -1.00
C ALA A 17 -20.48 -9.07 0.48
N ALA A 18 -21.56 -8.94 1.27
CA ALA A 18 -21.53 -9.03 2.72
C ALA A 18 -21.85 -10.48 3.11
N ALA A 19 -20.81 -11.28 3.33
CA ALA A 19 -20.87 -12.68 3.71
C ALA A 19 -21.05 -12.88 5.24
N GLY A 20 -20.88 -11.83 6.03
CA GLY A 20 -21.02 -11.87 7.49
C GLY A 20 -19.81 -12.49 8.20
N ILE A 21 -18.63 -12.37 7.60
CA ILE A 21 -17.33 -12.60 8.24
C ILE A 21 -17.08 -11.45 9.23
N LYS A 22 -17.34 -10.21 8.82
CA LYS A 22 -17.36 -9.05 9.72
C LYS A 22 -18.73 -8.93 10.38
N THR A 23 -18.75 -8.63 11.68
CA THR A 23 -19.99 -8.38 12.44
C THR A 23 -20.68 -7.06 12.07
N THR A 24 -19.97 -6.16 11.37
CA THR A 24 -20.49 -4.83 10.98
C THR A 24 -21.57 -4.85 9.89
N GLY A 25 -21.81 -6.00 9.23
CA GLY A 25 -22.73 -6.12 8.10
C GLY A 25 -22.25 -5.45 6.80
N LYS A 26 -21.06 -4.82 6.80
CA LYS A 26 -20.44 -4.25 5.60
C LYS A 26 -19.91 -5.36 4.67
N PRO A 27 -19.75 -5.10 3.37
CA PRO A 27 -19.10 -6.03 2.45
C PRO A 27 -17.75 -6.51 2.98
N ASP A 28 -17.49 -7.80 2.83
CA ASP A 28 -16.34 -8.49 3.40
C ASP A 28 -15.79 -9.61 2.52
N VAL A 29 -16.38 -9.82 1.34
CA VAL A 29 -15.85 -10.63 0.25
C VAL A 29 -15.85 -9.79 -1.03
N GLY A 30 -14.73 -9.77 -1.75
CA GLY A 30 -14.58 -9.08 -3.02
C GLY A 30 -13.87 -9.95 -4.06
N VAL A 31 -14.35 -9.94 -5.29
CA VAL A 31 -13.71 -10.61 -6.43
C VAL A 31 -13.38 -9.58 -7.51
N LEU A 32 -12.16 -9.64 -8.03
CA LEU A 32 -11.72 -8.90 -9.22
C LEU A 32 -11.45 -9.93 -10.31
N VAL A 33 -12.04 -9.75 -11.49
CA VAL A 33 -11.97 -10.69 -12.61
C VAL A 33 -11.48 -9.99 -13.86
N ALA A 34 -10.45 -10.55 -14.49
CA ALA A 34 -10.08 -10.25 -15.86
C ALA A 34 -10.92 -11.10 -16.83
N ASP A 35 -11.30 -10.53 -17.96
CA ASP A 35 -12.11 -11.22 -18.98
C ASP A 35 -11.45 -12.49 -19.53
N ALA A 36 -10.11 -12.55 -19.52
CA ALA A 36 -9.29 -13.68 -19.92
C ALA A 36 -8.06 -13.83 -19.00
N LEU A 37 -7.42 -15.00 -19.08
CA LEU A 37 -6.14 -15.25 -18.38
C LEU A 37 -5.07 -14.28 -18.88
N CYS A 38 -4.58 -13.40 -18.02
CA CYS A 38 -3.76 -12.27 -18.41
C CYS A 38 -2.42 -12.24 -17.65
N PRO A 39 -1.38 -11.58 -18.20
CA PRO A 39 -0.13 -11.33 -17.48
C PRO A 39 -0.37 -10.67 -16.13
N ALA A 40 0.31 -11.18 -15.11
CA ALA A 40 0.19 -10.69 -13.75
C ALA A 40 1.52 -10.78 -13.00
N ALA A 41 1.67 -9.91 -12.01
CA ALA A 41 2.79 -9.93 -11.07
C ALA A 41 2.29 -9.62 -9.66
N ALA A 42 2.94 -10.19 -8.65
CA ALA A 42 2.64 -9.88 -7.26
C ALA A 42 3.91 -9.85 -6.41
N VAL A 43 3.89 -9.02 -5.36
CA VAL A 43 4.88 -8.98 -4.29
C VAL A 43 4.16 -9.27 -2.98
N PHE A 44 4.80 -10.00 -2.09
CA PHE A 44 4.20 -10.45 -0.82
C PHE A 44 5.09 -10.08 0.38
N THR A 45 4.48 -10.05 1.58
CA THR A 45 5.20 -9.96 2.85
C THR A 45 6.38 -10.94 2.95
N ARG A 46 7.40 -10.58 3.71
CA ARG A 46 8.52 -11.46 4.12
C ARG A 46 8.43 -11.93 5.57
N ASN A 47 7.34 -11.59 6.27
CA ASN A 47 7.11 -12.05 7.64
C ASN A 47 7.17 -13.58 7.71
N ARG A 48 7.73 -14.14 8.78
CA ARG A 48 7.87 -15.61 8.92
C ARG A 48 6.53 -16.30 9.18
N PHE A 49 5.58 -15.61 9.79
CA PHE A 49 4.21 -16.07 9.98
C PHE A 49 3.32 -15.69 8.79
N CYS A 50 3.78 -15.89 7.55
CA CYS A 50 2.95 -15.65 6.36
C CYS A 50 1.60 -16.36 6.47
N GLY A 51 0.52 -15.64 6.18
CA GLY A 51 -0.82 -16.21 6.08
C GLY A 51 -0.91 -17.27 4.98
N ALA A 52 -1.84 -18.21 5.14
CA ALA A 52 -2.08 -19.23 4.14
C ALA A 52 -2.33 -18.68 2.71
N PRO A 53 -3.08 -17.56 2.52
CA PRO A 53 -3.25 -16.95 1.20
C PRO A 53 -1.94 -16.46 0.57
N VAL A 54 -0.95 -16.02 1.36
CA VAL A 54 0.36 -15.60 0.84
C VAL A 54 1.13 -16.80 0.30
N VAL A 55 1.08 -17.94 1.00
CA VAL A 55 1.74 -19.18 0.54
C VAL A 55 1.14 -19.66 -0.78
N VAL A 56 -0.20 -19.73 -0.84
CA VAL A 56 -0.94 -20.15 -2.02
C VAL A 56 -0.79 -19.14 -3.17
N GLY A 57 -0.83 -17.85 -2.87
CA GLY A 57 -0.67 -16.79 -3.88
C GLY A 57 0.72 -16.78 -4.52
N ARG A 58 1.78 -17.05 -3.75
CA ARG A 58 3.14 -17.24 -4.29
C ARG A 58 3.19 -18.41 -5.27
N GLU A 59 2.47 -19.49 -5.01
CA GLU A 59 2.40 -20.64 -5.93
C GLU A 59 1.66 -20.26 -7.23
N HIS A 60 0.50 -19.64 -7.13
CA HIS A 60 -0.35 -19.32 -8.29
C HIS A 60 0.29 -18.29 -9.23
N VAL A 61 0.93 -17.25 -8.69
CA VAL A 61 1.54 -16.20 -9.53
C VAL A 61 2.86 -16.63 -10.19
N ARG A 62 3.42 -17.80 -9.87
CA ARG A 62 4.70 -18.29 -10.47
C ARG A 62 4.67 -18.33 -11.98
N SER A 63 3.52 -18.70 -12.56
CA SER A 63 3.33 -18.75 -14.02
C SER A 63 3.36 -17.37 -14.69
N GLY A 64 3.28 -16.29 -13.90
CA GLY A 64 3.19 -14.93 -14.38
C GLY A 64 1.83 -14.58 -14.99
N ARG A 65 0.80 -15.41 -14.78
CA ARG A 65 -0.54 -15.17 -15.29
C ARG A 65 -1.59 -15.44 -14.22
N LEU A 66 -2.61 -14.61 -14.18
CA LEU A 66 -3.78 -14.74 -13.32
C LEU A 66 -5.02 -14.32 -14.11
N ARG A 67 -6.18 -14.77 -13.68
CA ARG A 67 -7.49 -14.39 -14.21
C ARG A 67 -8.35 -13.69 -13.17
N ALA A 68 -8.16 -13.98 -11.89
CA ALA A 68 -8.92 -13.35 -10.83
C ALA A 68 -8.14 -13.14 -9.53
N ILE A 69 -8.65 -12.26 -8.69
CA ILE A 69 -8.24 -12.11 -7.29
C ILE A 69 -9.49 -12.28 -6.42
N ILE A 70 -9.41 -13.12 -5.40
CA ILE A 70 -10.42 -13.26 -4.35
C ILE A 70 -9.87 -12.71 -3.04
N VAL A 71 -10.65 -11.83 -2.41
CA VAL A 71 -10.28 -11.19 -1.15
C VAL A 71 -11.39 -11.37 -0.13
N ASN A 72 -11.03 -11.74 1.09
CA ASN A 72 -11.92 -11.62 2.25
C ASN A 72 -11.34 -10.67 3.30
N SER A 73 -12.20 -9.96 4.02
CA SER A 73 -11.84 -9.14 5.18
C SER A 73 -12.56 -9.60 6.45
N GLY A 74 -11.96 -9.33 7.61
CA GLY A 74 -12.44 -9.76 8.93
C GLY A 74 -11.74 -11.00 9.50
N CYS A 75 -11.06 -11.79 8.66
CA CYS A 75 -10.23 -12.91 9.10
C CYS A 75 -9.03 -13.05 8.16
N SER A 76 -7.82 -13.06 8.72
CA SER A 76 -6.57 -13.08 7.94
C SER A 76 -6.16 -14.46 7.43
N ASN A 77 -6.74 -15.54 7.98
CA ASN A 77 -6.31 -16.91 7.71
C ASN A 77 -4.78 -17.10 7.91
N VAL A 78 -4.27 -16.53 8.99
CA VAL A 78 -2.88 -16.62 9.45
C VAL A 78 -2.81 -17.50 10.68
N ALA A 79 -1.72 -18.27 10.81
CA ALA A 79 -1.51 -19.23 11.91
C ALA A 79 -2.59 -20.33 12.00
N THR A 80 -3.13 -20.75 10.85
CA THR A 80 -4.21 -21.75 10.70
C THR A 80 -3.73 -23.08 10.10
N GLY A 81 -2.41 -23.28 9.98
CA GLY A 81 -1.78 -24.51 9.53
C GLY A 81 -2.24 -24.99 8.14
N ASN A 82 -2.18 -26.31 7.92
CA ASN A 82 -2.57 -26.94 6.65
C ASN A 82 -4.04 -26.72 6.29
N ARG A 83 -4.92 -26.60 7.29
CA ARG A 83 -6.33 -26.25 7.08
C ARG A 83 -6.45 -24.88 6.41
N GLY A 84 -5.73 -23.87 6.89
CA GLY A 84 -5.74 -22.55 6.26
C GLY A 84 -5.31 -22.55 4.80
N ILE A 85 -4.32 -23.37 4.45
CA ILE A 85 -3.86 -23.57 3.06
C ILE A 85 -4.96 -24.21 2.22
N ALA A 86 -5.63 -25.25 2.74
CA ALA A 86 -6.75 -25.89 2.07
C ALA A 86 -7.93 -24.93 1.87
N ASP A 87 -8.25 -24.12 2.89
CA ASP A 87 -9.31 -23.10 2.84
C ASP A 87 -9.00 -22.04 1.76
N ALA A 88 -7.76 -21.54 1.69
CA ALA A 88 -7.35 -20.59 0.65
C ALA A 88 -7.44 -21.18 -0.77
N ARG A 89 -7.07 -22.45 -0.96
CA ARG A 89 -7.25 -23.16 -2.24
C ARG A 89 -8.72 -23.37 -2.58
N ALA A 90 -9.55 -23.68 -1.59
CA ALA A 90 -10.99 -23.84 -1.78
C ALA A 90 -11.66 -22.52 -2.23
N MET A 91 -11.23 -21.37 -1.68
CA MET A 91 -11.64 -20.05 -2.19
C MET A 91 -11.29 -19.88 -3.67
N CYS A 92 -10.06 -20.21 -4.05
CA CYS A 92 -9.60 -20.13 -5.45
C CYS A 92 -10.43 -21.04 -6.37
N ARG A 93 -10.65 -22.31 -5.97
CA ARG A 93 -11.47 -23.26 -6.74
C ARG A 93 -12.88 -22.72 -6.97
N ARG A 94 -13.53 -22.22 -5.91
CA ARG A 94 -14.91 -21.72 -6.01
C ARG A 94 -15.08 -20.60 -7.02
N VAL A 95 -14.10 -19.69 -7.10
CA VAL A 95 -14.06 -18.63 -8.13
C VAL A 95 -13.71 -19.21 -9.49
N ALA A 96 -12.71 -20.09 -9.57
CA ALA A 96 -12.26 -20.70 -10.81
C ALA A 96 -13.36 -21.50 -11.51
N ASP A 97 -14.13 -22.29 -10.77
CA ASP A 97 -15.25 -23.10 -11.29
C ASP A 97 -16.30 -22.23 -11.98
N GLN A 98 -16.64 -21.08 -11.39
CA GLN A 98 -17.60 -20.12 -11.95
C GLN A 98 -17.06 -19.39 -13.19
N LEU A 99 -15.74 -19.35 -13.36
CA LEU A 99 -15.09 -18.74 -14.52
C LEU A 99 -14.75 -19.75 -15.62
N GLY A 100 -14.85 -21.06 -15.36
CA GLY A 100 -14.24 -22.08 -16.20
C GLY A 100 -12.71 -21.92 -16.30
N ALA A 101 -12.06 -21.56 -15.19
CA ALA A 101 -10.62 -21.35 -15.07
C ALA A 101 -9.98 -22.46 -14.22
N ARG A 102 -8.65 -22.44 -14.10
CA ARG A 102 -7.96 -23.31 -13.13
C ARG A 102 -7.92 -22.63 -11.76
N GLU A 103 -7.91 -23.41 -10.69
CA GLU A 103 -7.62 -22.92 -9.32
C GLU A 103 -6.39 -22.00 -9.33
N THR A 104 -5.36 -22.40 -10.08
CA THR A 104 -4.08 -21.69 -10.12
C THR A 104 -4.10 -20.36 -10.88
N ASP A 105 -5.19 -20.05 -11.55
CA ASP A 105 -5.38 -18.77 -12.21
C ASP A 105 -6.00 -17.73 -11.27
N VAL A 106 -6.27 -18.08 -10.00
CA VAL A 106 -6.88 -17.19 -9.00
C VAL A 106 -5.90 -16.89 -7.88
N LEU A 107 -5.76 -15.62 -7.50
CA LEU A 107 -4.94 -15.18 -6.38
C LEU A 107 -5.82 -14.99 -5.12
N PRO A 108 -5.59 -15.75 -4.04
CA PRO A 108 -6.30 -15.54 -2.78
C PRO A 108 -5.62 -14.47 -1.93
N SER A 109 -6.42 -13.75 -1.16
CA SER A 109 -5.93 -12.77 -0.20
C SER A 109 -6.90 -12.63 0.97
N SER A 110 -6.37 -12.44 2.18
CA SER A 110 -7.19 -12.36 3.40
C SER A 110 -6.59 -11.36 4.38
N THR A 111 -7.46 -10.62 5.07
CA THR A 111 -7.04 -9.65 6.10
C THR A 111 -8.02 -9.61 7.26
N GLY A 112 -7.51 -9.40 8.48
CA GLY A 112 -8.28 -9.29 9.70
C GLY A 112 -7.59 -10.01 10.84
N VAL A 113 -8.39 -10.57 11.75
CA VAL A 113 -7.98 -11.33 12.93
C VAL A 113 -7.04 -12.49 12.58
N ILE A 114 -6.00 -12.73 13.40
CA ILE A 114 -5.00 -13.80 13.26
C ILE A 114 -5.38 -14.98 14.18
N GLY A 115 -5.04 -16.22 13.81
CA GLY A 115 -5.26 -17.38 14.68
C GLY A 115 -6.70 -17.90 14.72
N VAL A 116 -7.56 -17.41 13.84
CA VAL A 116 -8.95 -17.85 13.70
C VAL A 116 -9.15 -18.55 12.36
N PHE A 117 -9.80 -19.71 12.37
CA PHE A 117 -10.14 -20.42 11.15
C PHE A 117 -11.16 -19.64 10.31
N LEU A 118 -10.96 -19.67 9.00
CA LEU A 118 -11.85 -18.99 8.08
C LEU A 118 -13.24 -19.66 8.09
N PRO A 119 -14.35 -18.90 8.24
CA PRO A 119 -15.70 -19.48 8.23
C PRO A 119 -16.11 -19.82 6.79
N MET A 120 -15.58 -20.92 6.25
CA MET A 120 -15.65 -21.25 4.82
C MET A 120 -17.06 -21.33 4.24
N ALA A 121 -18.08 -21.71 5.03
CA ALA A 121 -19.46 -21.69 4.56
C ALA A 121 -19.93 -20.26 4.21
N LYS A 122 -19.59 -19.27 5.06
CA LYS A 122 -19.86 -17.85 4.79
C LYS A 122 -19.05 -17.37 3.60
N VAL A 123 -17.77 -17.70 3.54
CA VAL A 123 -16.89 -17.30 2.44
C VAL A 123 -17.38 -17.84 1.10
N ALA A 124 -17.77 -19.11 1.03
CA ALA A 124 -18.28 -19.72 -0.20
C ALA A 124 -19.57 -19.03 -0.69
N ALA A 125 -20.54 -18.81 0.22
CA ALA A 125 -21.77 -18.08 -0.11
C ALA A 125 -21.47 -16.62 -0.54
N GLY A 126 -20.51 -15.98 0.13
CA GLY A 126 -20.03 -14.64 -0.22
C GLY A 126 -19.37 -14.57 -1.59
N ILE A 127 -18.59 -15.59 -1.96
CA ILE A 127 -17.99 -15.71 -3.29
C ILE A 127 -19.10 -15.79 -4.34
N ASP A 128 -20.09 -16.67 -4.15
CA ASP A 128 -21.18 -16.84 -5.11
C ASP A 128 -21.98 -15.54 -5.28
N ALA A 129 -22.30 -14.87 -4.17
CA ALA A 129 -22.99 -13.58 -4.20
C ALA A 129 -22.14 -12.48 -4.88
N ALA A 130 -20.83 -12.43 -4.61
CA ALA A 130 -19.95 -11.47 -5.26
C ALA A 130 -19.85 -11.73 -6.77
N MET A 131 -19.72 -12.99 -7.18
CA MET A 131 -19.67 -13.41 -8.59
C MET A 131 -20.96 -13.05 -9.34
N ALA A 132 -22.13 -13.18 -8.69
CA ALA A 132 -23.42 -12.77 -9.27
C ALA A 132 -23.54 -11.24 -9.51
N THR A 133 -22.68 -10.43 -8.89
CA THR A 133 -22.70 -8.95 -9.00
C THR A 133 -21.59 -8.39 -9.89
N LEU A 134 -20.85 -9.25 -10.62
CA LEU A 134 -19.74 -8.83 -11.47
C LEU A 134 -20.16 -7.76 -12.46
N SER A 135 -19.43 -6.64 -12.44
CA SER A 135 -19.64 -5.53 -13.37
C SER A 135 -18.36 -4.75 -13.57
N SER A 136 -18.19 -4.16 -14.76
CA SER A 136 -17.13 -3.22 -15.09
C SER A 136 -17.45 -1.78 -14.68
N SER A 137 -18.58 -1.56 -14.01
CA SER A 137 -18.99 -0.22 -13.56
C SER A 137 -18.11 0.33 -12.44
N ALA A 138 -18.11 1.65 -12.29
CA ALA A 138 -17.46 2.32 -11.17
C ALA A 138 -18.06 1.91 -9.81
N ALA A 139 -19.37 1.63 -9.77
CA ALA A 139 -20.05 1.19 -8.55
C ALA A 139 -19.50 -0.16 -8.06
N ALA A 140 -19.28 -1.11 -8.98
CA ALA A 140 -18.67 -2.40 -8.66
C ALA A 140 -17.22 -2.28 -8.19
N GLY A 141 -16.40 -1.44 -8.85
CA GLY A 141 -15.04 -1.17 -8.40
C GLY A 141 -14.98 -0.55 -7.00
N CYS A 142 -15.88 0.39 -6.70
CA CYS A 142 -16.07 0.93 -5.35
C CYS A 142 -16.53 -0.13 -4.35
N GLY A 143 -17.40 -1.06 -4.77
CA GLY A 143 -17.86 -2.20 -3.95
C GLY A 143 -16.69 -3.09 -3.52
N PHE A 144 -15.82 -3.46 -4.47
CA PHE A 144 -14.60 -4.20 -4.18
C PHE A 144 -13.67 -3.46 -3.22
N ALA A 145 -13.43 -2.16 -3.46
CA ALA A 145 -12.60 -1.34 -2.56
C ALA A 145 -13.15 -1.27 -1.12
N ARG A 146 -14.48 -1.31 -0.93
CA ARG A 146 -15.12 -1.39 0.40
C ARG A 146 -14.99 -2.77 1.02
N ALA A 147 -15.09 -3.83 0.22
CA ALA A 147 -15.06 -5.22 0.70
C ALA A 147 -13.72 -5.61 1.32
N ILE A 148 -12.63 -4.98 0.88
CA ILE A 148 -11.27 -5.27 1.40
C ILE A 148 -10.93 -4.50 2.69
N MET A 149 -11.73 -3.51 3.08
CA MET A 149 -11.46 -2.65 4.25
C MET A 149 -11.62 -3.39 5.58
N THR A 150 -10.81 -2.99 6.56
CA THR A 150 -10.87 -3.43 7.97
C THR A 150 -11.06 -2.23 8.90
N THR A 151 -10.00 -1.78 9.59
CA THR A 151 -9.95 -0.58 10.43
C THR A 151 -9.85 0.73 9.62
N ASP A 152 -9.73 0.63 8.30
CA ASP A 152 -9.75 1.75 7.37
C ASP A 152 -11.00 2.64 7.59
N THR A 153 -10.85 3.96 7.58
CA THR A 153 -12.00 4.88 7.73
C THR A 153 -12.63 5.24 6.39
N ARG A 154 -11.88 5.05 5.29
CA ARG A 154 -12.30 5.36 3.91
C ARG A 154 -11.67 4.43 2.90
N THR A 155 -12.36 4.27 1.76
CA THR A 155 -11.84 3.54 0.60
C THR A 155 -10.67 4.30 -0.01
N LYS A 156 -9.64 3.57 -0.47
CA LYS A 156 -8.45 4.14 -1.10
C LYS A 156 -8.36 3.69 -2.54
N GLN A 157 -8.36 4.64 -3.47
CA GLN A 157 -8.42 4.38 -4.91
C GLN A 157 -7.60 5.42 -5.68
N ALA A 158 -7.00 5.02 -6.79
CA ALA A 158 -6.22 5.91 -7.66
C ALA A 158 -6.27 5.43 -9.11
N CYS A 159 -6.18 6.36 -10.06
CA CYS A 159 -6.21 6.06 -11.49
C CYS A 159 -5.37 7.07 -12.28
N ALA A 160 -4.53 6.56 -13.18
CA ALA A 160 -3.76 7.36 -14.14
C ALA A 160 -4.10 6.93 -15.56
N ARG A 161 -4.09 7.89 -16.48
CA ARG A 161 -4.28 7.64 -17.91
C ARG A 161 -3.21 8.37 -18.69
N PHE A 162 -2.69 7.71 -19.70
CA PHE A 162 -1.62 8.24 -20.54
C PHE A 162 -1.84 7.81 -22.00
N ARG A 163 -1.09 8.42 -22.92
CA ARG A 163 -1.19 8.15 -24.35
C ARG A 163 0.16 7.75 -24.91
N ILE A 164 0.16 6.76 -25.80
CA ILE A 164 1.30 6.44 -26.66
C ILE A 164 0.78 6.50 -28.10
N GLY A 165 1.23 7.52 -28.84
CA GLY A 165 0.64 7.85 -30.13
C GLY A 165 -0.86 8.09 -30.03
N LYS A 166 -1.64 7.33 -30.82
CA LYS A 166 -3.12 7.43 -30.83
C LYS A 166 -3.80 6.62 -29.73
N LEU A 167 -3.13 5.63 -29.15
CA LEU A 167 -3.70 4.74 -28.14
C LEU A 167 -3.74 5.41 -26.76
N ARG A 168 -4.78 5.10 -25.98
CA ARG A 168 -4.96 5.57 -24.60
C ARG A 168 -4.91 4.36 -23.68
N PHE A 169 -4.09 4.47 -22.65
CA PHE A 169 -3.90 3.44 -21.64
C PHE A 169 -4.39 3.95 -20.29
N THR A 170 -4.87 3.01 -19.46
CA THR A 170 -5.38 3.26 -18.13
C THR A 170 -4.71 2.31 -17.15
N VAL A 171 -4.22 2.84 -16.05
CA VAL A 171 -3.81 2.08 -14.87
C VAL A 171 -4.62 2.57 -13.68
N ALA A 172 -5.19 1.64 -12.92
CA ALA A 172 -5.99 1.98 -11.75
C ALA A 172 -5.75 0.98 -10.63
N GLY A 173 -6.06 1.40 -9.41
CA GLY A 173 -5.80 0.61 -8.23
C GLY A 173 -6.71 0.94 -7.07
N CYS A 174 -6.80 0.00 -6.15
CA CYS A 174 -7.34 0.23 -4.82
C CYS A 174 -6.44 -0.45 -3.79
N CYS A 175 -6.47 0.06 -2.56
CA CYS A 175 -5.76 -0.58 -1.46
C CYS A 175 -6.54 -0.46 -0.15
N LYS A 176 -6.06 -1.19 0.85
CA LYS A 176 -6.46 -1.10 2.25
C LYS A 176 -5.23 -1.19 3.15
N GLY A 177 -5.38 -0.73 4.38
CA GLY A 177 -4.32 -0.62 5.37
C GLY A 177 -4.41 0.73 6.09
N SER A 178 -4.35 0.69 7.41
CA SER A 178 -4.40 1.85 8.32
C SER A 178 -3.62 1.61 9.62
N GLY A 179 -3.47 0.35 10.03
CA GLY A 179 -2.56 -0.11 11.09
C GLY A 179 -1.73 -1.30 10.64
N MET A 180 -0.72 -1.65 11.42
CA MET A 180 0.29 -2.67 11.13
C MET A 180 1.04 -2.38 9.82
N ILE A 181 1.41 -1.12 9.59
CA ILE A 181 2.06 -0.68 8.34
C ILE A 181 3.55 -0.43 8.60
N ALA A 182 4.43 -1.18 7.93
CA ALA A 182 5.88 -1.03 8.00
C ALA A 182 6.58 -1.27 6.64
N PRO A 183 7.75 -0.67 6.36
CA PRO A 183 8.50 -0.92 5.14
C PRO A 183 8.88 -2.41 4.99
N ASN A 184 9.17 -2.85 3.76
CA ASN A 184 9.47 -4.25 3.38
C ASN A 184 8.21 -5.14 3.29
N MET A 185 7.19 -4.59 2.63
CA MET A 185 5.79 -5.05 2.57
C MET A 185 5.14 -4.91 3.95
N ALA A 186 4.22 -3.93 4.05
CA ALA A 186 3.45 -3.44 5.21
C ALA A 186 2.02 -3.99 5.20
N THR A 187 1.24 -4.11 6.31
CA THR A 187 -0.19 -4.60 6.40
C THR A 187 -1.14 -3.94 5.43
N MET A 188 -0.98 -4.29 4.18
CA MET A 188 -1.67 -3.66 3.08
C MET A 188 -1.96 -4.71 2.04
N LEU A 189 -3.17 -4.60 1.52
CA LEU A 189 -3.56 -5.27 0.30
C LEU A 189 -3.73 -4.17 -0.74
N ALA A 190 -3.03 -4.28 -1.87
CA ALA A 190 -3.19 -3.35 -2.99
C ALA A 190 -3.31 -4.16 -4.27
N TYR A 191 -4.33 -3.80 -5.04
CA TYR A 191 -4.63 -4.44 -6.29
C TYR A 191 -4.63 -3.38 -7.37
N LEU A 192 -3.99 -3.72 -8.49
CA LEU A 192 -3.74 -2.84 -9.61
C LEU A 192 -4.22 -3.54 -10.88
N THR A 193 -4.77 -2.75 -11.79
CA THR A 193 -5.26 -3.21 -13.09
C THR A 193 -4.75 -2.27 -14.16
N THR A 194 -4.46 -2.80 -15.34
CA THR A 194 -4.11 -2.01 -16.52
C THR A 194 -4.64 -2.67 -17.79
N ASP A 195 -5.05 -1.86 -18.75
CA ASP A 195 -5.41 -2.32 -20.09
C ASP A 195 -4.22 -2.33 -21.06
N ALA A 196 -3.03 -1.90 -20.60
CA ALA A 196 -1.80 -2.01 -21.36
C ALA A 196 -1.34 -3.46 -21.53
N GLY A 197 -0.88 -3.82 -22.73
CA GLY A 197 -0.33 -5.13 -23.04
C GLY A 197 1.13 -5.21 -22.64
N LEU A 198 1.41 -5.97 -21.58
CA LEU A 198 2.73 -6.20 -20.98
C LEU A 198 3.00 -7.69 -20.83
N THR A 199 4.25 -8.11 -20.89
CA THR A 199 4.64 -9.47 -20.49
C THR A 199 4.68 -9.58 -18.97
N ALA A 200 4.60 -10.81 -18.45
CA ALA A 200 4.73 -11.06 -17.02
C ALA A 200 6.09 -10.59 -16.46
N SER A 201 7.15 -10.68 -17.26
CA SER A 201 8.49 -10.25 -16.87
C SER A 201 8.59 -8.73 -16.75
N GLU A 202 8.06 -7.99 -17.73
CA GLU A 202 7.96 -6.52 -17.70
C GLU A 202 7.15 -6.08 -16.48
N LEU A 203 5.97 -6.65 -16.26
CA LEU A 203 5.14 -6.33 -15.09
C LEU A 203 5.86 -6.57 -13.77
N ARG A 204 6.59 -7.68 -13.64
CA ARG A 204 7.33 -8.02 -12.42
C ARG A 204 8.40 -6.99 -12.11
N THR A 205 9.18 -6.59 -13.11
CA THR A 205 10.23 -5.57 -12.95
C THR A 205 9.62 -4.22 -12.57
N ILE A 206 8.60 -3.79 -13.30
CA ILE A 206 7.96 -2.48 -13.10
C ILE A 206 7.24 -2.42 -11.75
N LEU A 207 6.50 -3.47 -11.39
CA LEU A 207 5.84 -3.57 -10.08
C LEU A 207 6.88 -3.55 -8.95
N GLY A 208 7.96 -4.32 -9.08
CA GLY A 208 9.04 -4.33 -8.08
C GLY A 208 9.63 -2.95 -7.84
N GLY A 209 9.95 -2.21 -8.91
CA GLY A 209 10.45 -0.83 -8.82
C GLY A 209 9.43 0.13 -8.19
N ALA A 210 8.15 0.03 -8.58
CA ALA A 210 7.09 0.86 -8.02
C ALA A 210 6.91 0.59 -6.52
N VAL A 211 6.80 -0.67 -6.09
CA VAL A 211 6.64 -1.05 -4.68
C VAL A 211 7.83 -0.57 -3.83
N GLN A 212 9.06 -0.71 -4.33
CA GLN A 212 10.26 -0.27 -3.61
C GLN A 212 10.26 1.24 -3.33
N GLY A 213 9.82 2.05 -4.28
CA GLY A 213 9.79 3.51 -4.14
C GLY A 213 8.53 4.09 -3.48
N THR A 214 7.53 3.24 -3.15
CA THR A 214 6.19 3.69 -2.70
C THR A 214 5.75 2.98 -1.42
N PHE A 215 5.12 1.81 -1.51
CA PHE A 215 4.62 1.05 -0.35
C PHE A 215 5.75 0.64 0.60
N ASN A 216 6.98 0.43 0.11
CA ASN A 216 8.17 0.22 0.96
C ASN A 216 8.81 1.52 1.46
N ARG A 217 8.12 2.65 1.32
CA ARG A 217 8.51 3.98 1.82
C ARG A 217 7.42 4.59 2.69
N ILE A 218 6.51 3.77 3.20
CA ILE A 218 5.48 4.22 4.15
C ILE A 218 5.52 3.39 5.44
N THR A 219 5.15 4.03 6.55
CA THR A 219 5.04 3.37 7.86
C THR A 219 4.01 4.06 8.74
N VAL A 220 3.17 3.31 9.44
CA VAL A 220 2.29 3.85 10.49
C VAL A 220 2.91 3.57 11.84
N ASP A 221 3.24 2.30 12.11
CA ASP A 221 3.58 1.79 13.44
C ASP A 221 4.75 0.79 13.45
N GLU A 222 5.45 0.60 12.32
CA GLU A 222 6.59 -0.32 12.18
C GLU A 222 6.29 -1.81 12.41
N CYS A 223 5.02 -2.19 12.49
CA CYS A 223 4.61 -3.59 12.59
C CYS A 223 4.42 -4.18 11.19
N ALA A 224 5.31 -5.06 10.72
CA ALA A 224 5.18 -5.69 9.41
C ALA A 224 4.16 -6.84 9.39
N SER A 225 3.23 -6.85 8.43
CA SER A 225 2.14 -7.82 8.40
C SER A 225 2.56 -9.24 8.09
N THR A 226 1.65 -10.15 8.42
CA THR A 226 1.61 -11.53 7.96
C THR A 226 0.92 -11.73 6.59
N SER A 227 0.25 -10.71 6.03
CA SER A 227 -0.66 -10.91 4.88
C SER A 227 -0.36 -10.07 3.63
N ASP A 228 0.71 -9.28 3.62
CA ASP A 228 0.87 -8.23 2.60
C ASP A 228 0.94 -8.76 1.20
N THR A 229 0.19 -8.09 0.33
CA THR A 229 0.06 -8.46 -1.07
C THR A 229 -0.14 -7.20 -1.90
N VAL A 230 0.77 -6.98 -2.86
CA VAL A 230 0.55 -6.05 -3.96
C VAL A 230 0.46 -6.88 -5.23
N ALA A 231 -0.63 -6.79 -5.98
CA ALA A 231 -0.77 -7.52 -7.25
C ALA A 231 -1.22 -6.60 -8.38
N VAL A 232 -0.71 -6.85 -9.59
CA VAL A 232 -1.13 -6.17 -10.82
C VAL A 232 -1.55 -7.19 -11.87
N LEU A 233 -2.67 -6.93 -12.55
CA LEU A 233 -3.15 -7.68 -13.71
C LEU A 233 -3.19 -6.76 -14.94
N ALA A 234 -2.78 -7.26 -16.10
CA ALA A 234 -2.72 -6.49 -17.35
C ALA A 234 -3.53 -7.17 -18.46
N SER A 235 -4.72 -6.65 -18.78
CA SER A 235 -5.63 -7.28 -19.74
C SER A 235 -5.15 -7.18 -21.19
N GLY A 236 -4.32 -6.18 -21.51
CA GLY A 236 -3.84 -5.90 -22.87
C GLY A 236 -4.88 -5.31 -23.82
N ARG A 237 -6.09 -4.99 -23.34
CA ARG A 237 -7.21 -4.53 -24.18
C ARG A 237 -6.99 -3.18 -24.88
N ALA A 238 -6.10 -2.33 -24.37
CA ALA A 238 -5.76 -1.05 -24.99
C ALA A 238 -4.65 -1.17 -26.06
N GLY A 239 -3.95 -2.30 -26.12
CA GLY A 239 -2.85 -2.55 -27.06
C GLY A 239 -1.52 -2.85 -26.35
N ARG A 240 -0.56 -3.40 -27.10
CA ARG A 240 0.78 -3.75 -26.61
C ARG A 240 1.65 -2.49 -26.46
N LEU A 241 2.53 -2.49 -25.45
CA LEU A 241 3.60 -1.51 -25.32
C LEU A 241 4.89 -2.09 -25.91
N ASP A 242 5.28 -1.61 -27.08
CA ASP A 242 6.35 -2.23 -27.90
C ASP A 242 7.70 -1.49 -27.84
N THR A 243 7.76 -0.32 -27.19
CA THR A 243 8.99 0.48 -27.10
C THR A 243 9.41 0.70 -25.65
N SER A 244 10.71 0.86 -25.41
CA SER A 244 11.24 1.21 -24.07
C SER A 244 10.59 2.48 -23.52
N ALA A 245 10.46 3.52 -24.34
CA ALA A 245 9.81 4.78 -23.94
C ALA A 245 8.33 4.58 -23.54
N ALA A 246 7.60 3.69 -24.21
CA ALA A 246 6.22 3.38 -23.85
C ALA A 246 6.13 2.59 -22.53
N ILE A 247 7.06 1.67 -22.31
CA ILE A 247 7.19 0.92 -21.06
C ILE A 247 7.56 1.86 -19.91
N ASP A 248 8.47 2.80 -20.12
CA ASP A 248 8.87 3.81 -19.12
C ASP A 248 7.70 4.74 -18.75
N ALA A 249 6.91 5.16 -19.75
CA ALA A 249 5.70 5.94 -19.51
C ALA A 249 4.66 5.17 -18.68
N PHE A 250 4.47 3.87 -18.96
CA PHE A 250 3.63 3.01 -18.12
C PHE A 250 4.19 2.85 -16.70
N ALA A 251 5.50 2.65 -16.56
CA ALA A 251 6.15 2.53 -15.26
C ALA A 251 5.97 3.79 -14.41
N ALA A 252 6.08 4.97 -15.01
CA ALA A 252 5.81 6.24 -14.36
C ALA A 252 4.33 6.37 -13.95
N ALA A 253 3.39 5.97 -14.80
CA ALA A 253 1.96 5.99 -14.50
C ALA A 253 1.60 5.02 -13.36
N LEU A 254 2.11 3.78 -13.39
CA LEU A 254 1.92 2.80 -12.31
C LEU A 254 2.50 3.32 -11.00
N ARG A 255 3.71 3.88 -11.04
CA ARG A 255 4.34 4.48 -9.87
C ARG A 255 3.49 5.60 -9.28
N SER A 256 2.96 6.50 -10.11
CA SER A 256 2.08 7.58 -9.64
C SER A 256 0.82 7.06 -8.94
N VAL A 257 0.19 5.99 -9.47
CA VAL A 257 -0.93 5.32 -8.80
C VAL A 257 -0.51 4.73 -7.46
N CYS A 258 0.63 4.04 -7.39
CA CYS A 258 1.15 3.51 -6.13
C CYS A 258 1.52 4.61 -5.12
N GLU A 259 2.06 5.75 -5.57
CA GLU A 259 2.39 6.90 -4.72
C GLU A 259 1.15 7.51 -4.08
N ASP A 260 0.07 7.68 -4.86
CA ASP A 260 -1.21 8.18 -4.36
C ASP A 260 -1.84 7.21 -3.36
N LEU A 261 -1.91 5.92 -3.69
CA LEU A 261 -2.41 4.89 -2.76
C LEU A 261 -1.60 4.83 -1.47
N ALA A 262 -0.27 4.90 -1.56
CA ALA A 262 0.62 4.92 -0.39
C ALA A 262 0.40 6.16 0.49
N TYR A 263 0.18 7.32 -0.10
CA TYR A 263 -0.21 8.53 0.63
C TYR A 263 -1.57 8.36 1.32
N GLN A 264 -2.56 7.80 0.62
CA GLN A 264 -3.89 7.55 1.18
C GLN A 264 -3.87 6.57 2.37
N ILE A 265 -2.97 5.59 2.38
CA ILE A 265 -2.73 4.71 3.55
C ILE A 265 -2.28 5.54 4.75
N ILE A 266 -1.26 6.37 4.58
CA ILE A 266 -0.70 7.16 5.67
C ILE A 266 -1.65 8.25 6.16
N ALA A 267 -2.36 8.90 5.25
CA ALA A 267 -3.38 9.88 5.61
C ALA A 267 -4.54 9.26 6.39
N ASP A 268 -4.79 7.95 6.22
CA ASP A 268 -5.82 7.17 6.91
C ASP A 268 -5.24 6.24 7.98
N GLY A 269 -4.02 6.53 8.47
CA GLY A 269 -3.42 5.79 9.59
C GLY A 269 -4.34 5.80 10.82
N GLU A 270 -4.33 4.73 11.60
CA GLU A 270 -5.18 4.61 12.78
C GLU A 270 -4.93 5.75 13.77
N GLY A 271 -5.96 6.57 14.00
CA GLY A 271 -5.85 7.76 14.84
C GLY A 271 -4.99 8.89 14.27
N ALA A 272 -4.51 8.79 13.03
CA ALA A 272 -3.69 9.81 12.40
C ALA A 272 -4.48 11.11 12.18
N THR A 273 -3.84 12.24 12.47
CA THR A 273 -4.36 13.58 12.19
C THR A 273 -3.55 14.31 11.13
N ARG A 274 -2.27 13.92 10.95
CA ARG A 274 -1.32 14.54 10.03
C ARG A 274 -0.45 13.50 9.34
N VAL A 275 -0.13 13.77 8.08
CA VAL A 275 0.91 13.07 7.32
C VAL A 275 2.24 13.80 7.52
N LEU A 276 3.27 13.04 7.84
CA LEU A 276 4.65 13.48 7.95
C LEU A 276 5.40 12.94 6.72
N GLU A 277 6.05 13.83 5.98
CA GLU A 277 6.95 13.45 4.89
C GLU A 277 8.39 13.74 5.29
N VAL A 278 9.16 12.68 5.58
CA VAL A 278 10.57 12.79 5.92
C VAL A 278 11.40 12.58 4.67
N LYS A 279 12.01 13.64 4.17
CA LYS A 279 12.92 13.62 3.02
C LYS A 279 14.36 13.77 3.48
N VAL A 280 15.21 12.82 3.14
CA VAL A 280 16.65 12.90 3.36
C VAL A 280 17.35 13.15 2.03
N GLN A 281 18.28 14.10 2.01
CA GLN A 281 19.08 14.43 0.84
C GLN A 281 20.58 14.55 1.17
N ARG A 282 21.40 14.45 0.14
CA ARG A 282 22.87 14.47 0.23
C ARG A 282 23.40 13.44 1.24
N ALA A 283 22.80 12.26 1.32
CA ALA A 283 23.38 11.13 2.04
C ALA A 283 24.54 10.52 1.23
N ARG A 284 25.41 9.77 1.91
CA ARG A 284 26.54 9.08 1.26
C ARG A 284 26.05 7.97 0.33
N THR A 285 25.10 7.14 0.78
CA THR A 285 24.52 6.04 0.01
C THR A 285 22.99 6.06 0.03
N PRO A 286 22.29 5.38 -0.90
CA PRO A 286 20.82 5.23 -0.83
C PRO A 286 20.36 4.51 0.45
N ALA A 287 21.14 3.53 0.94
CA ALA A 287 20.86 2.84 2.19
C ALA A 287 20.93 3.79 3.39
N ASP A 288 21.93 4.68 3.42
CA ASP A 288 22.06 5.74 4.43
C ASP A 288 20.88 6.71 4.38
N ALA A 289 20.48 7.14 3.19
CA ALA A 289 19.34 8.04 3.03
C ALA A 289 18.05 7.41 3.58
N HIS A 290 17.81 6.14 3.24
CA HIS A 290 16.65 5.40 3.70
C HIS A 290 16.68 5.20 5.23
N ALA A 291 17.83 4.78 5.77
CA ALA A 291 17.99 4.52 7.20
C ALA A 291 17.76 5.79 8.03
N ALA A 292 18.31 6.94 7.58
CA ALA A 292 18.07 8.23 8.23
C ALA A 292 16.60 8.66 8.15
N ALA A 293 15.97 8.54 6.97
CA ALA A 293 14.57 8.94 6.78
C ALA A 293 13.64 8.08 7.65
N ARG A 294 13.87 6.76 7.66
CA ARG A 294 13.12 5.82 8.49
C ARG A 294 13.31 6.11 9.97
N ALA A 295 14.54 6.27 10.45
CA ALA A 295 14.79 6.52 11.89
C ALA A 295 14.00 7.72 12.44
N ILE A 296 13.88 8.79 11.64
CA ILE A 296 13.08 9.97 12.01
C ILE A 296 11.59 9.67 11.91
N ALA A 297 11.14 9.02 10.83
CA ALA A 297 9.73 8.70 10.61
C ALA A 297 9.14 7.77 11.70
N VAL A 298 9.96 6.88 12.24
CA VAL A 298 9.50 5.88 13.23
C VAL A 298 9.64 6.35 14.67
N SER A 299 10.32 7.47 14.91
CA SER A 299 10.57 7.98 16.26
C SER A 299 9.25 8.37 16.94
N PRO A 300 8.86 7.71 18.05
CA PRO A 300 7.65 8.08 18.78
C PRO A 300 7.69 9.53 19.26
N LEU A 301 8.88 10.04 19.62
CA LEU A 301 9.07 11.42 20.01
C LEU A 301 8.78 12.38 18.85
N VAL A 302 9.27 12.09 17.64
CA VAL A 302 8.96 12.91 16.47
C VAL A 302 7.45 12.85 16.18
N LYS A 303 6.87 11.66 16.10
CA LYS A 303 5.45 11.45 15.79
C LYS A 303 4.51 12.15 16.79
N THR A 304 4.84 12.13 18.09
CA THR A 304 4.06 12.83 19.14
C THR A 304 4.27 14.34 19.12
N ALA A 305 5.47 14.84 18.78
CA ALA A 305 5.70 16.27 18.61
C ALA A 305 4.85 16.81 17.44
N VAL A 306 4.80 16.08 16.32
CA VAL A 306 3.94 16.47 15.20
C VAL A 306 2.45 16.42 15.55
N HIS A 307 2.01 15.41 16.33
CA HIS A 307 0.64 15.36 16.83
C HIS A 307 0.28 16.63 17.64
N GLY A 308 1.18 17.04 18.54
CA GLY A 308 1.03 18.23 19.38
C GLY A 308 1.23 19.57 18.66
N GLY A 309 1.60 19.55 17.37
CA GLY A 309 1.90 20.77 16.62
C GLY A 309 3.24 21.43 17.00
N ASP A 310 4.15 20.70 17.64
CA ASP A 310 5.45 21.19 18.12
C ASP A 310 6.54 21.00 17.03
N PRO A 311 7.16 22.09 16.50
CA PRO A 311 8.23 22.04 15.51
C PRO A 311 9.58 21.60 16.11
N ASN A 312 9.60 20.44 16.77
CA ASN A 312 10.69 19.98 17.61
C ASN A 312 11.87 19.41 16.82
N TRP A 313 12.75 20.30 16.35
CA TRP A 313 13.96 19.91 15.63
C TRP A 313 14.93 19.10 16.50
N GLY A 314 14.91 19.28 17.83
CA GLY A 314 15.70 18.50 18.78
C GLY A 314 15.41 17.01 18.69
N ARG A 315 14.13 16.63 18.68
CA ARG A 315 13.70 15.23 18.50
C ARG A 315 14.08 14.66 17.13
N ILE A 316 14.11 15.49 16.08
CA ILE A 316 14.55 15.09 14.73
C ILE A 316 16.04 14.78 14.72
N VAL A 317 16.90 15.67 15.25
CA VAL A 317 18.35 15.43 15.29
C VAL A 317 18.74 14.33 16.27
N GLN A 318 17.97 14.15 17.36
CA GLN A 318 18.12 13.02 18.27
C GLN A 318 17.87 11.69 17.55
N ALA A 319 16.77 11.57 16.81
CA ALA A 319 16.46 10.36 16.04
C ALA A 319 17.51 10.08 14.96
N LEU A 320 18.00 11.12 14.28
CA LEU A 320 19.08 11.01 13.28
C LEU A 320 20.40 10.57 13.92
N GLY A 321 20.76 11.16 15.06
CA GLY A 321 22.00 10.89 15.79
C GLY A 321 22.09 9.48 16.38
N ALA A 322 20.96 8.80 16.55
CA ALA A 322 20.91 7.41 17.00
C ALA A 322 21.18 6.37 15.90
N THR A 323 21.42 6.82 14.66
CA THR A 323 21.67 5.92 13.52
C THR A 323 23.16 5.64 13.31
N ASN A 324 23.48 4.56 12.59
CA ASN A 324 24.84 4.27 12.10
C ASN A 324 25.16 4.97 10.76
N VAL A 325 24.35 5.95 10.34
CA VAL A 325 24.52 6.64 9.06
C VAL A 325 25.75 7.54 9.10
N THR A 326 26.57 7.52 8.05
CA THR A 326 27.76 8.38 7.97
C THR A 326 27.37 9.83 7.64
N PHE A 327 27.51 10.74 8.60
CA PHE A 327 27.42 12.19 8.41
C PHE A 327 28.22 12.94 9.48
N LYS A 328 28.33 14.27 9.34
CA LYS A 328 28.91 15.16 10.36
C LYS A 328 27.83 16.12 10.87
N PRO A 329 27.56 16.23 12.18
CA PRO A 329 26.48 17.08 12.72
C PRO A 329 26.55 18.53 12.24
N GLU A 330 27.75 19.08 12.03
CA GLU A 330 27.98 20.46 11.58
C GLU A 330 27.59 20.68 10.11
N ARG A 331 27.38 19.60 9.34
CA ARG A 331 26.94 19.66 7.95
C ARG A 331 25.43 19.47 7.81
N VAL A 332 24.77 19.02 8.87
CA VAL A 332 23.35 18.74 8.85
C VAL A 332 22.54 20.03 8.77
N THR A 333 21.51 20.04 7.93
CA THR A 333 20.48 21.08 7.93
C THR A 333 19.11 20.45 7.99
N VAL A 334 18.27 20.88 8.93
CA VAL A 334 16.87 20.45 9.05
C VAL A 334 15.97 21.60 8.62
N ARG A 335 14.94 21.27 7.84
CA ARG A 335 13.90 22.19 7.40
C ARG A 335 12.53 21.63 7.69
N LEU A 336 11.63 22.50 8.17
CA LEU A 336 10.19 22.29 8.06
C LEU A 336 9.68 23.09 6.87
N ASP A 337 9.10 22.41 5.88
CA ASP A 337 8.79 22.99 4.58
C ASP A 337 10.04 23.66 3.98
N ARG A 338 10.02 24.99 3.80
CA ARG A 338 11.17 25.77 3.30
C ARG A 338 11.96 26.47 4.41
N THR A 339 11.54 26.36 5.67
CA THR A 339 12.12 27.10 6.80
C THR A 339 13.22 26.27 7.45
N VAL A 340 14.45 26.80 7.50
CA VAL A 340 15.58 26.18 8.21
C VAL A 340 15.39 26.36 9.71
N ILE A 341 15.45 25.24 10.45
CA ILE A 341 15.27 25.23 11.92
C ILE A 341 16.53 24.80 12.66
N PHE A 342 17.43 24.08 11.99
CA PHE A 342 18.72 23.64 12.51
C PHE A 342 19.73 23.64 11.37
N THR A 343 20.93 24.17 11.60
CA THR A 343 22.02 24.17 10.63
C THR A 343 23.36 24.39 11.31
N LYS A 344 24.46 23.92 10.72
CA LYS A 344 25.82 24.15 11.24
C LYS A 344 26.03 23.70 12.69
N GLY A 345 25.36 22.62 13.10
CA GLY A 345 25.47 22.09 14.47
C GLY A 345 24.73 22.92 15.54
N ALA A 346 23.93 23.91 15.14
CA ALA A 346 23.25 24.83 16.05
C ALA A 346 21.79 25.11 15.62
N PRO A 347 20.95 25.65 16.53
CA PRO A 347 19.65 26.19 16.15
C PRO A 347 19.78 27.25 15.05
N ALA A 348 18.79 27.35 14.16
CA ALA A 348 18.79 28.41 13.16
C ALA A 348 18.80 29.81 13.82
N PRO A 349 19.60 30.79 13.34
CA PRO A 349 19.74 32.09 14.01
C PRO A 349 18.45 32.92 14.13
N ARG A 350 17.46 32.66 13.27
CA ARG A 350 16.15 33.32 13.27
C ARG A 350 15.07 32.27 13.05
N LEU A 351 14.40 31.87 14.13
CA LEU A 351 13.24 30.99 14.09
C LEU A 351 11.97 31.85 14.09
N ASP A 352 11.18 31.73 13.03
CA ASP A 352 9.83 32.31 12.98
C ASP A 352 8.84 31.32 13.57
N GLU A 353 8.64 31.40 14.89
CA GLU A 353 7.78 30.47 15.63
C GLU A 353 6.35 30.44 15.11
N ARG A 354 5.80 31.59 14.71
CA ARG A 354 4.44 31.67 14.15
C ARG A 354 4.34 30.91 12.84
N LYS A 355 5.33 31.08 11.95
CA LYS A 355 5.40 30.33 10.69
C LYS A 355 5.57 28.83 10.91
N LEU A 356 6.41 28.43 11.87
CA LEU A 356 6.62 27.03 12.21
C LEU A 356 5.35 26.40 12.78
N ALA A 357 4.68 27.06 13.72
CA ALA A 357 3.39 26.62 14.25
C ALA A 357 2.35 26.46 13.13
N ALA A 358 2.25 27.42 12.20
CA ALA A 358 1.35 27.34 11.05
C ALA A 358 1.66 26.15 10.12
N ILE A 359 2.94 25.80 9.92
CA ILE A 359 3.34 24.60 9.17
C ILE A 359 2.87 23.34 9.90
N MET A 360 3.07 23.28 11.22
CA MET A 360 2.72 22.14 12.05
C MET A 360 1.20 21.89 12.17
N GLN A 361 0.36 22.90 11.89
CA GLN A 361 -1.10 22.73 11.82
C GLN A 361 -1.60 22.18 10.47
N ARG A 362 -0.74 22.03 9.47
CA ARG A 362 -1.13 21.48 8.16
C ARG A 362 -1.38 19.98 8.28
N LYS A 363 -2.28 19.47 7.43
CA LYS A 363 -2.48 18.02 7.26
C LYS A 363 -1.25 17.29 6.71
N HIS A 364 -0.38 18.00 5.98
CA HIS A 364 0.88 17.49 5.45
C HIS A 364 2.05 18.31 6.02
N VAL A 365 2.95 17.64 6.72
CA VAL A 365 4.10 18.23 7.41
C VAL A 365 5.39 17.73 6.75
N PRO A 366 5.96 18.50 5.82
CA PRO A 366 7.22 18.14 5.17
C PRO A 366 8.42 18.46 6.06
N ILE A 367 9.27 17.46 6.27
CA ILE A 367 10.54 17.55 7.01
C ILE A 367 11.67 17.20 6.03
N THR A 368 12.55 18.15 5.74
CA THR A 368 13.72 17.89 4.89
C THR A 368 15.00 17.93 5.69
N ILE A 369 15.74 16.83 5.66
CA ILE A 369 17.04 16.66 6.30
C ILE A 369 18.09 16.58 5.21
N ASP A 370 19.07 17.45 5.32
CA ASP A 370 20.20 17.48 4.45
C ASP A 370 21.45 17.05 5.23
N LEU A 371 22.04 15.91 4.86
CA LEU A 371 23.20 15.35 5.58
C LEU A 371 24.54 15.93 5.13
N GLY A 372 24.58 16.56 3.96
CA GLY A 372 25.82 17.03 3.34
C GLY A 372 26.89 15.96 3.13
N ALA A 373 26.58 14.67 3.19
CA ALA A 373 27.53 13.55 3.15
C ALA A 373 27.74 12.94 1.74
N GLY A 374 26.93 13.29 0.75
CA GLY A 374 27.02 12.75 -0.61
C GLY A 374 25.93 13.29 -1.54
N ARG A 375 25.40 12.43 -2.43
CA ARG A 375 24.38 12.78 -3.44
C ARG A 375 23.11 11.94 -3.36
N ALA A 376 23.08 10.91 -2.51
CA ALA A 376 21.93 10.04 -2.39
C ALA A 376 20.77 10.75 -1.65
N ALA A 377 19.55 10.32 -1.96
CA ALA A 377 18.34 10.84 -1.34
C ALA A 377 17.29 9.73 -1.24
N ASP A 378 16.41 9.83 -0.25
CA ASP A 378 15.24 8.97 -0.11
C ASP A 378 14.15 9.73 0.67
N ARG A 379 12.92 9.20 0.65
CA ARG A 379 11.79 9.73 1.41
C ARG A 379 11.04 8.62 2.12
N VAL A 380 10.48 8.92 3.28
CA VAL A 380 9.54 8.06 3.99
C VAL A 380 8.32 8.88 4.39
N LEU A 381 7.12 8.36 4.09
CA LEU A 381 5.87 8.91 4.62
C LEU A 381 5.47 8.16 5.89
N THR A 382 5.01 8.90 6.88
CA THR A 382 4.41 8.35 8.10
C THR A 382 3.32 9.27 8.60
N CYS A 383 2.61 8.90 9.65
CA CYS A 383 1.65 9.75 10.33
C CYS A 383 2.13 10.14 11.73
N ASP A 384 1.43 11.07 12.36
CA ASP A 384 1.62 11.38 13.77
C ASP A 384 1.18 10.21 14.68
N LEU A 385 1.55 10.28 15.96
CA LEU A 385 1.14 9.31 16.98
C LEU A 385 0.19 9.99 17.95
N SER A 386 -1.10 9.64 17.86
CA SER A 386 -2.17 10.22 18.66
C SER A 386 -2.61 9.31 19.81
N ARG A 387 -3.44 9.84 20.71
CA ARG A 387 -4.13 9.04 21.72
C ARG A 387 -5.10 8.03 21.11
N ASP A 388 -5.71 8.37 19.97
CA ASP A 388 -6.67 7.49 19.30
C ASP A 388 -6.01 6.23 18.75
N TYR A 389 -4.74 6.29 18.32
CA TYR A 389 -4.00 5.07 17.95
C TYR A 389 -3.98 4.06 19.10
N ILE A 390 -3.70 4.53 20.33
CA ILE A 390 -3.67 3.71 21.54
C ILE A 390 -5.07 3.19 21.84
N ARG A 391 -6.09 4.05 21.82
CA ARG A 391 -7.48 3.65 22.09
C ARG A 391 -7.95 2.57 21.11
N ILE A 392 -7.74 2.76 19.81
CA ILE A 392 -8.11 1.79 18.77
C ILE A 392 -7.43 0.45 19.04
N ASN A 393 -6.12 0.43 19.27
CA ASN A 393 -5.36 -0.82 19.36
C ASN A 393 -5.39 -1.48 20.75
N ALA A 394 -5.75 -0.75 21.81
CA ALA A 394 -5.96 -1.31 23.13
C ALA A 394 -7.35 -1.96 23.27
N ASP A 395 -8.35 -1.38 22.61
CA ASP A 395 -9.75 -1.82 22.72
C ASP A 395 -10.15 -2.81 21.61
N TYR A 396 -9.40 -2.87 20.50
CA TYR A 396 -9.64 -3.80 19.40
C TYR A 396 -8.97 -5.16 19.68
N HIS A 397 -9.78 -6.18 19.97
CA HIS A 397 -9.28 -7.55 20.16
C HIS A 397 -8.90 -8.19 18.81
N THR A 398 -7.70 -8.78 18.77
CA THR A 398 -7.13 -9.45 17.59
C THR A 398 -7.35 -10.94 17.58
#